data_AF-A0A1F7IFH7-F1
#
_entry.id   AF-A0A1F7IFH7-F1
#
_cell.length_a   1.000
_cell.length_b   1.000
_cell.length_c   1.000
_cell.angle_alpha   90.00
_cell.angle_beta   90.00
_cell.angle_gamma   90.00
#
_symmetry.space_group_name_H-M   'P 1'
#
loop_
_entity.id
_entity.type
_entity.pdbx_description
1 polymer ?
#
loop_
_entity_poly.entity_id
_entity_poly.type
_entity_poly.pdbx_seq_one_letter_code
_entity_poly.pdbx_strand_id
1 'polypeptide(L)'
;MLKKSLTFLFFLVFFFLIPPAFYFLQSQPVNLSQEKIEYNLPYPGILPDHPLFFLKNTRDKILELTTRDTLKKAELYLLFSDKRVAMAFNLTKNGKNRLAAKAFLEAEEYFLKVTPLLETSKKQGVSATSDLIQRLKLSNVKHKEVGGNLLRDLPQDLSGEVNKTLNLNQQIKKKIEKL
;
A
#
# COMPACT_ATOMS: atom_id res chain seq x y z
N MET A 1 -5.58 56.35 -45.26
CA MET A 1 -4.45 55.72 -44.53
C MET A 1 -4.83 55.11 -43.18
N LEU A 2 -5.84 55.63 -42.46
CA LEU A 2 -6.25 55.12 -41.13
C LEU A 2 -6.62 53.63 -41.07
N LYS A 3 -7.33 53.09 -42.08
CA LYS A 3 -7.79 51.69 -42.06
C LYS A 3 -6.65 50.65 -42.13
N LYS A 4 -5.54 50.94 -42.83
CA LYS A 4 -4.36 50.06 -42.91
C LYS A 4 -3.52 50.10 -41.62
N SER A 5 -3.53 51.24 -40.91
CA SER A 5 -2.87 51.37 -39.61
C SER A 5 -3.61 50.60 -38.51
N LEU A 6 -4.95 50.52 -38.59
CA LEU A 6 -5.76 49.82 -37.61
C LEU A 6 -5.63 48.29 -37.71
N THR A 7 -5.54 47.75 -38.93
CA THR A 7 -5.24 46.32 -39.13
C THR A 7 -3.83 45.96 -38.70
N PHE A 8 -2.84 46.83 -38.91
CA PHE A 8 -1.48 46.60 -38.42
C PHE A 8 -1.40 46.59 -36.89
N LEU A 9 -2.13 47.49 -36.21
CA LEU A 9 -2.23 47.51 -34.75
C LEU A 9 -2.87 46.24 -34.20
N PHE A 10 -3.89 45.70 -34.88
CA PHE A 10 -4.55 44.45 -34.48
C PHE A 10 -3.61 43.24 -34.55
N PHE A 11 -2.80 43.13 -35.61
CA PHE A 11 -1.80 42.06 -35.74
C PHE A 11 -0.67 42.19 -34.69
N LEU A 12 -0.28 43.40 -34.34
CA LEU A 12 0.77 43.64 -33.33
C LEU A 12 0.31 43.27 -31.91
N VAL A 13 -0.96 43.54 -31.58
CA VAL A 13 -1.58 43.12 -30.31
C VAL A 13 -1.68 41.59 -30.24
N PHE A 14 -2.02 40.93 -31.34
CA PHE A 14 -2.10 39.46 -31.40
C PHE A 14 -0.72 38.80 -31.25
N PHE A 15 0.33 39.39 -31.86
CA PHE A 15 1.70 38.88 -31.75
C PHE A 15 2.29 39.01 -30.34
N PHE A 16 1.88 40.01 -29.55
CA PHE A 16 2.34 40.18 -28.17
C PHE A 16 1.55 39.37 -27.13
N LEU A 17 0.28 39.03 -27.40
CA LEU A 17 -0.58 38.32 -26.43
C LEU A 17 -0.44 36.79 -26.45
N ILE A 18 -0.05 36.20 -27.57
CA ILE A 18 0.03 34.72 -27.71
C ILE A 18 1.25 34.10 -27.03
N PRO A 19 2.47 34.65 -27.14
CA PRO A 19 3.65 34.07 -26.52
C PRO A 19 3.54 33.89 -24.99
N PRO A 20 3.09 34.90 -24.19
CA PRO A 20 3.03 34.76 -22.74
C PRO A 20 2.00 33.73 -22.27
N ALA A 21 0.92 33.49 -23.03
CA ALA A 21 -0.07 32.46 -22.69
C ALA A 21 0.52 31.04 -22.78
N PHE A 22 1.42 30.78 -23.73
CA PHE A 22 2.10 29.48 -23.84
C PHE A 22 3.07 29.21 -22.68
N TYR A 23 3.83 30.23 -22.24
CA TYR A 23 4.71 30.09 -21.08
C TYR A 23 3.93 29.85 -19.77
N PHE A 24 2.70 30.37 -19.65
CA PHE A 24 1.87 30.19 -18.46
C PHE A 24 1.20 28.81 -18.38
N LEU A 25 0.87 28.19 -19.52
CA LEU A 25 0.34 26.82 -19.53
C LEU A 25 1.40 25.78 -19.13
N GLN A 26 2.66 26.03 -19.46
CA GLN A 26 3.77 25.11 -19.17
C GLN A 26 4.36 25.28 -17.76
N SER A 27 4.02 26.37 -17.07
CA SER A 27 4.50 26.67 -15.72
C SER A 27 3.59 26.13 -14.61
N GLN A 28 2.49 25.43 -14.93
CA GLN A 28 1.75 24.69 -13.91
C GLN A 28 2.62 23.51 -13.44
N PRO A 29 3.11 23.52 -12.19
CA PRO A 29 3.78 22.34 -11.66
C PRO A 29 2.74 21.24 -11.58
N VAL A 30 2.92 20.19 -12.39
CA VAL A 30 2.23 18.91 -12.16
C VAL A 30 2.72 18.43 -10.80
N ASN A 31 1.95 18.73 -9.76
CA ASN A 31 2.17 18.19 -8.42
C ASN A 31 1.85 16.70 -8.46
N LEU A 32 2.84 15.91 -8.92
CA LEU A 32 3.00 14.49 -8.58
C LEU A 32 3.42 14.38 -7.11
N SER A 33 2.69 15.06 -6.21
CA SER A 33 2.75 14.74 -4.80
C SER A 33 2.17 13.33 -4.71
N GLN A 34 3.05 12.32 -4.76
CA GLN A 34 2.75 11.01 -4.22
C GLN A 34 2.35 11.29 -2.79
N GLU A 35 1.05 11.39 -2.55
CA GLU A 35 0.47 11.61 -1.24
C GLU A 35 1.11 10.57 -0.33
N LYS A 36 2.06 11.02 0.51
CA LYS A 36 2.86 10.14 1.33
C LYS A 36 1.91 9.54 2.34
N ILE A 37 1.49 8.31 2.09
CA ILE A 37 0.48 7.64 2.91
C ILE A 37 1.08 7.44 4.30
N GLU A 38 0.57 8.23 5.24
CA GLU A 38 0.97 8.17 6.63
C GLU A 38 0.24 7.01 7.30
N TYR A 39 0.78 5.80 7.11
CA TYR A 39 0.37 4.60 7.82
C TYR A 39 1.58 3.97 8.50
N ASN A 40 1.62 4.09 9.83
CA ASN A 40 2.71 3.55 10.63
C ASN A 40 2.47 2.07 10.89
N LEU A 41 3.34 1.24 10.31
CA LEU A 41 3.32 -0.19 10.56
C LEU A 41 3.68 -0.49 12.02
N PRO A 42 3.02 -1.47 12.65
CA PRO A 42 3.33 -1.89 14.00
C PRO A 42 4.73 -2.50 14.05
N TYR A 43 5.38 -2.33 15.21
CA TYR A 43 6.73 -2.86 15.42
C TYR A 43 6.76 -4.40 15.27
N PRO A 44 7.69 -4.96 14.48
CA PRO A 44 7.71 -6.40 14.17
C PRO A 44 8.12 -7.28 15.35
N GLY A 45 8.89 -6.74 16.30
CA GLY A 45 9.46 -7.50 17.40
C GLY A 45 10.56 -8.45 16.92
N ILE A 46 10.52 -9.70 17.39
CA ILE A 46 11.49 -10.76 17.04
C ILE A 46 11.35 -11.12 15.56
N LEU A 47 12.48 -11.06 14.85
CA LEU A 47 12.59 -11.38 13.42
C LEU A 47 12.82 -12.91 13.20
N PRO A 48 12.52 -13.42 12.00
CA PRO A 48 12.69 -14.84 11.64
C PRO A 48 14.12 -15.40 11.71
N ASP A 49 15.14 -14.53 11.79
CA ASP A 49 16.55 -14.91 11.89
C ASP A 49 16.99 -15.22 13.33
N HIS A 50 16.20 -14.85 14.34
CA HIS A 50 16.54 -15.07 15.74
C HIS A 50 16.02 -16.42 16.26
N PRO A 51 16.78 -17.17 17.09
CA PRO A 51 16.35 -18.48 17.61
C PRO A 51 15.02 -18.42 18.37
N LEU A 52 14.76 -17.36 19.14
CA LEU A 52 13.49 -17.17 19.87
C LEU A 52 12.27 -16.90 18.98
N PHE A 53 12.41 -16.88 17.64
CA PHE A 53 11.28 -16.69 16.73
C PHE A 53 10.22 -17.80 16.86
N PHE A 54 10.62 -19.02 17.24
CA PHE A 54 9.67 -20.10 17.49
C PHE A 54 8.63 -19.72 18.55
N LEU A 55 9.03 -19.00 19.60
CA LEU A 55 8.15 -18.61 20.70
C LEU A 55 7.08 -17.62 20.22
N LYS A 56 7.49 -16.65 19.37
CA LYS A 56 6.56 -15.72 18.71
C LYS A 56 5.56 -16.47 17.84
N ASN A 57 6.02 -17.44 17.03
CA ASN A 57 5.14 -18.24 16.18
C ASN A 57 4.15 -19.07 16.99
N THR A 58 4.59 -19.68 18.10
CA THR A 58 3.70 -20.43 19.00
C THR A 58 2.65 -19.52 19.61
N ARG A 59 3.04 -18.33 20.10
CA ARG A 59 2.09 -17.32 20.59
C ARG A 59 1.06 -16.94 19.52
N ASP A 60 1.51 -16.67 18.29
CA ASP A 60 0.61 -16.27 17.20
C ASP A 60 -0.41 -17.37 16.87
N LYS A 61 0.02 -18.63 16.83
CA LYS A 61 -0.87 -19.78 16.68
C LYS A 61 -1.87 -19.91 17.81
N ILE A 62 -1.45 -19.72 19.06
CA ILE A 62 -2.35 -19.76 20.23
C ILE A 62 -3.41 -18.66 20.11
N LEU A 63 -3.02 -17.44 19.73
CA LEU A 63 -3.95 -16.33 19.53
C LEU A 63 -4.93 -16.59 18.38
N GLU A 64 -4.45 -17.11 17.24
CA GLU A 64 -5.28 -17.49 16.10
C GLU A 64 -6.32 -18.57 16.48
N LEU A 65 -5.92 -19.56 17.26
CA LEU A 65 -6.81 -20.64 17.72
C LEU A 65 -7.80 -20.17 18.79
N THR A 66 -7.38 -19.29 19.70
CA THR A 66 -8.21 -18.86 20.83
C THR A 66 -9.20 -17.76 20.44
N THR A 67 -8.89 -16.95 19.42
CA THR A 67 -9.79 -15.88 18.95
C THR A 67 -10.96 -16.47 18.16
N ARG A 68 -12.13 -16.59 18.81
CA ARG A 68 -13.34 -17.16 18.20
C ARG A 68 -14.21 -16.15 17.47
N ASP A 69 -14.24 -14.92 17.94
CA ASP A 69 -15.01 -13.83 17.33
C ASP A 69 -14.45 -13.50 15.94
N THR A 70 -15.32 -13.44 14.94
CA THR A 70 -14.95 -13.29 13.52
C THR A 70 -14.38 -11.91 13.23
N LEU A 71 -14.95 -10.85 13.80
CA LEU A 71 -14.48 -9.48 13.63
C LEU A 71 -13.14 -9.27 14.34
N LYS A 72 -12.98 -9.78 15.56
CA LYS A 72 -11.71 -9.73 16.30
C LYS A 72 -10.63 -10.56 15.64
N LYS A 73 -10.98 -11.70 15.06
CA LYS A 73 -10.05 -12.51 14.28
C LYS A 73 -9.59 -11.78 13.00
N ALA A 74 -10.48 -11.02 12.36
CA ALA A 74 -10.13 -10.18 11.23
C ALA A 74 -9.14 -9.06 11.63
N GLU A 75 -9.38 -8.37 12.75
CA GLU A 75 -8.44 -7.38 13.32
C GLU A 75 -7.08 -8.01 13.67
N LEU A 76 -7.08 -9.23 14.22
CA LEU A 76 -5.87 -9.97 14.56
C LEU A 76 -5.04 -10.32 13.32
N TYR A 77 -5.69 -10.79 12.25
CA TYR A 77 -5.00 -11.08 10.99
C TYR A 77 -4.45 -9.84 10.31
N LEU A 78 -5.16 -8.71 10.35
CA LEU A 78 -4.61 -7.42 9.91
C LEU A 78 -3.33 -7.08 10.69
N LEU A 79 -3.37 -7.19 12.02
CA LEU A 79 -2.20 -6.95 12.87
C LEU A 79 -1.01 -7.87 12.52
N PHE A 80 -1.28 -9.15 12.28
CA PHE A 80 -0.26 -10.13 11.89
C PHE A 80 0.34 -9.86 10.52
N SER A 81 -0.49 -9.40 9.58
CA SER A 81 -0.06 -8.98 8.25
C SER A 81 0.84 -7.75 8.34
N ASP A 82 0.39 -6.68 9.01
CA ASP A 82 1.15 -5.43 9.13
C ASP A 82 2.51 -5.64 9.80
N LYS A 83 2.55 -6.47 10.86
CA LYS A 83 3.81 -6.85 11.52
C LYS A 83 4.76 -7.58 10.58
N ARG A 84 4.25 -8.43 9.69
CA ARG A 84 5.05 -9.19 8.73
C ARG A 84 5.59 -8.31 7.60
N VAL A 85 4.83 -7.33 7.14
CA VAL A 85 5.35 -6.30 6.23
C VAL A 85 6.47 -5.51 6.88
N ALA A 86 6.33 -5.13 8.16
CA ALA A 86 7.42 -4.50 8.91
C ALA A 86 8.64 -5.43 9.05
N MET A 87 8.44 -6.74 9.27
CA MET A 87 9.53 -7.72 9.27
C MET A 87 10.24 -7.76 7.93
N ALA A 88 9.51 -7.83 6.82
CA ALA A 88 10.07 -7.84 5.47
C ALA A 88 10.97 -6.61 5.24
N PHE A 89 10.49 -5.41 5.60
CA PHE A 89 11.28 -4.19 5.49
C PHE A 89 12.59 -4.22 6.31
N ASN A 90 12.54 -4.72 7.55
CA ASN A 90 13.75 -4.83 8.39
C ASN A 90 14.73 -5.90 7.88
N LEU A 91 14.21 -7.04 7.40
CA LEU A 91 15.03 -8.12 6.84
C LEU A 91 15.74 -7.69 5.56
N THR A 92 15.09 -6.89 4.71
CA THR A 92 15.73 -6.30 3.52
C THR A 92 16.91 -5.43 3.93
N LYS A 93 16.77 -4.57 4.95
CA LYS A 93 17.87 -3.74 5.46
C LYS A 93 19.04 -4.55 6.00
N ASN A 94 18.77 -5.74 6.54
CA ASN A 94 19.79 -6.65 7.07
C ASN A 94 20.38 -7.59 5.99
N GLY A 95 20.04 -7.39 4.71
CA GLY A 95 20.51 -8.22 3.59
C GLY A 95 19.93 -9.65 3.57
N LYS A 96 18.91 -9.93 4.39
CA LYS A 96 18.27 -11.25 4.50
C LYS A 96 17.17 -11.42 3.46
N ASN A 97 17.55 -11.31 2.19
CA ASN A 97 16.64 -11.13 1.04
C ASN A 97 15.56 -12.22 0.92
N ARG A 98 15.94 -13.51 1.03
CA ARG A 98 14.97 -14.62 0.97
C ARG A 98 13.98 -14.60 2.13
N LEU A 99 14.43 -14.24 3.34
CA LEU A 99 13.55 -14.11 4.50
C LEU A 99 12.62 -12.91 4.36
N ALA A 100 13.10 -11.82 3.75
CA ALA A 100 12.29 -10.64 3.48
C ALA A 100 11.16 -10.94 2.49
N ALA A 101 11.47 -11.59 1.36
CA ALA A 101 10.46 -12.02 0.38
C ALA A 101 9.42 -12.96 1.01
N LYS A 102 9.88 -13.96 1.76
CA LYS A 102 9.01 -14.88 2.50
C LYS A 102 8.12 -14.17 3.53
N ALA A 103 8.68 -13.27 4.33
CA ALA A 103 7.91 -12.52 5.31
C ALA A 103 6.84 -11.63 4.64
N PHE A 104 7.14 -11.06 3.48
CA PHE A 104 6.19 -10.28 2.71
C PHE A 104 5.05 -11.16 2.14
N LEU A 105 5.38 -12.34 1.61
CA LEU A 105 4.37 -13.31 1.19
C LEU A 105 3.44 -13.71 2.34
N GLU A 106 4.00 -14.13 3.47
CA GLU A 106 3.21 -14.49 4.64
C GLU A 106 2.33 -13.32 5.11
N ALA A 107 2.80 -12.08 4.99
CA ALA A 107 1.99 -10.90 5.32
C ALA A 107 0.71 -10.84 4.50
N GLU A 108 0.81 -10.97 3.18
CA GLU A 108 -0.35 -10.92 2.28
C GLU A 108 -1.26 -12.15 2.45
N GLU A 109 -0.70 -13.31 2.81
CA GLU A 109 -1.50 -14.50 3.14
C GLU A 109 -2.37 -14.27 4.38
N TYR A 110 -1.85 -13.64 5.43
CA TYR A 110 -2.68 -13.24 6.58
C TYR A 110 -3.71 -12.19 6.19
N PHE A 111 -3.34 -11.22 5.35
CA PHE A 111 -4.26 -10.18 4.92
C PHE A 111 -5.43 -10.75 4.09
N LEU A 112 -5.15 -11.74 3.23
CA LEU A 112 -6.16 -12.41 2.44
C LEU A 112 -7.24 -13.08 3.29
N LYS A 113 -6.90 -13.54 4.50
CA LYS A 113 -7.85 -14.14 5.45
C LYS A 113 -8.83 -13.12 6.06
N VAL A 114 -8.55 -11.82 5.95
CA VAL A 114 -9.37 -10.77 6.59
C VAL A 114 -10.74 -10.64 5.92
N THR A 115 -10.79 -10.53 4.59
CA THR A 115 -12.06 -10.21 3.90
C THR A 115 -13.14 -11.29 4.06
N PRO A 116 -12.84 -12.61 4.00
CA PRO A 116 -13.85 -13.65 4.23
C PRO A 116 -14.41 -13.62 5.66
N LEU A 117 -13.61 -13.22 6.65
CA LEU A 117 -14.08 -13.08 8.03
C LEU A 117 -15.02 -11.88 8.18
N LEU A 118 -14.73 -10.76 7.52
CA LEU A 118 -15.63 -9.60 7.52
C LEU A 118 -16.96 -9.91 6.81
N GLU A 119 -16.92 -10.63 5.69
CA GLU A 119 -18.13 -11.12 5.02
C GLU A 119 -18.95 -12.05 5.94
N THR A 120 -18.27 -12.95 6.65
CA THR A 120 -18.91 -13.85 7.63
C THR A 120 -19.53 -13.07 8.79
N SER A 121 -18.79 -12.11 9.36
CA SER A 121 -19.26 -11.24 10.43
C SER A 121 -20.51 -10.45 10.00
N LYS A 122 -20.50 -9.90 8.78
CA LYS A 122 -21.65 -9.18 8.20
C LYS A 122 -22.88 -10.09 8.08
N LYS A 123 -22.70 -11.35 7.65
CA LYS A 123 -23.77 -12.37 7.62
C LYS A 123 -24.28 -12.75 9.01
N GLN A 124 -23.45 -12.63 10.03
CA GLN A 124 -23.80 -12.85 11.44
C GLN A 124 -24.48 -11.62 12.09
N GLY A 125 -24.71 -10.54 11.32
CA GLY A 125 -25.35 -9.31 11.80
C GLY A 125 -24.39 -8.29 12.40
N VAL A 126 -23.08 -8.53 12.37
CA VAL A 126 -22.06 -7.60 12.90
C VAL A 126 -21.22 -7.05 11.74
N SER A 127 -21.48 -5.80 11.38
CA SER A 127 -20.72 -5.11 10.33
C SER A 127 -19.40 -4.55 10.85
N ALA A 128 -18.38 -4.52 9.99
CA ALA A 128 -17.12 -3.85 10.28
C ALA A 128 -17.34 -2.35 10.49
N THR A 129 -16.60 -1.75 11.42
CA THR A 129 -16.61 -0.29 11.62
C THR A 129 -15.96 0.41 10.44
N SER A 130 -16.36 1.67 10.20
CA SER A 130 -15.73 2.52 9.17
C SER A 130 -14.23 2.69 9.40
N ASP A 131 -13.80 2.82 10.66
CA ASP A 131 -12.39 2.87 11.06
C ASP A 131 -11.62 1.62 10.60
N LEU A 132 -12.16 0.43 10.85
CA LEU A 132 -11.52 -0.82 10.44
C LEU A 132 -11.38 -0.87 8.91
N ILE A 133 -12.44 -0.52 8.17
CA ILE A 133 -12.38 -0.48 6.69
C ILE A 133 -11.34 0.53 6.19
N GLN A 134 -11.26 1.71 6.81
CA GLN A 134 -10.24 2.71 6.45
C GLN A 134 -8.83 2.19 6.75
N ARG A 135 -8.60 1.57 7.91
CA ARG A 135 -7.32 0.96 8.25
C ARG A 135 -6.91 -0.14 7.29
N LEU A 136 -7.84 -0.96 6.82
CA LEU A 136 -7.58 -1.98 5.80
C LEU A 136 -7.13 -1.36 4.48
N LYS A 137 -7.79 -0.28 4.05
CA LYS A 137 -7.40 0.45 2.84
C LYS A 137 -5.99 1.03 2.98
N LEU A 138 -5.70 1.74 4.07
CA LEU A 138 -4.39 2.34 4.32
C LEU A 138 -3.28 1.28 4.43
N SER A 139 -3.53 0.19 5.17
CA SER A 139 -2.62 -0.96 5.28
C SER A 139 -2.32 -1.57 3.91
N ASN A 140 -3.34 -1.80 3.07
CA ASN A 140 -3.16 -2.36 1.72
C ASN A 140 -2.26 -1.48 0.85
N VAL A 141 -2.46 -0.16 0.86
CA VAL A 141 -1.58 0.72 0.08
C VAL A 141 -0.17 0.77 0.67
N LYS A 142 -0.03 0.72 2.01
CA LYS A 142 1.29 0.65 2.64
C LYS A 142 2.04 -0.63 2.30
N HIS A 143 1.36 -1.77 2.24
CA HIS A 143 1.97 -3.02 1.82
C HIS A 143 2.41 -2.98 0.36
N LYS A 144 1.62 -2.35 -0.52
CA LYS A 144 2.01 -2.12 -1.91
C LYS A 144 3.28 -1.24 -2.01
N GLU A 145 3.36 -0.18 -1.22
CA GLU A 145 4.56 0.67 -1.14
C GLU A 145 5.78 -0.13 -0.71
N VAL A 146 5.65 -0.94 0.36
CA VAL A 146 6.74 -1.80 0.84
C VAL A 146 7.12 -2.84 -0.21
N GLY A 147 6.17 -3.53 -0.83
CA GLY A 147 6.45 -4.48 -1.90
C GLY A 147 7.13 -3.84 -3.12
N GLY A 148 6.80 -2.59 -3.46
CA GLY A 148 7.51 -1.80 -4.47
C GLY A 148 8.96 -1.52 -4.09
N ASN A 149 9.22 -1.19 -2.81
CA ASN A 149 10.59 -1.06 -2.30
C ASN A 149 11.34 -2.41 -2.35
N LEU A 150 10.69 -3.53 -1.99
CA LEU A 150 11.28 -4.86 -2.10
C LEU A 150 11.70 -5.17 -3.55
N LEU A 151 10.89 -4.83 -4.56
CA LEU A 151 11.26 -5.05 -5.96
C LEU A 151 12.52 -4.30 -6.39
N ARG A 152 12.77 -3.12 -5.81
CA ARG A 152 13.95 -2.31 -6.09
C ARG A 152 15.18 -2.81 -5.34
N ASP A 153 14.99 -3.22 -4.08
CA ASP A 153 16.09 -3.46 -3.15
C ASP A 153 16.52 -4.94 -3.12
N LEU A 154 15.66 -5.87 -3.54
CA LEU A 154 15.96 -7.31 -3.57
C LEU A 154 16.58 -7.79 -4.91
N PRO A 155 17.35 -8.89 -4.89
CA PRO A 155 17.89 -9.50 -6.11
C PRO A 155 16.80 -9.95 -7.10
N GLN A 156 17.14 -9.94 -8.39
CA GLN A 156 16.21 -10.20 -9.48
C GLN A 156 15.57 -11.60 -9.46
N ASP A 157 16.25 -12.62 -8.89
CA ASP A 157 15.70 -13.97 -8.76
C ASP A 157 14.46 -14.01 -7.85
N LEU A 158 14.30 -13.05 -6.94
CA LEU A 158 13.16 -12.94 -6.03
C LEU A 158 12.04 -12.04 -6.57
N SER A 159 12.27 -11.27 -7.64
CA SER A 159 11.26 -10.35 -8.18
C SER A 159 9.98 -11.08 -8.61
N GLY A 160 10.09 -12.33 -9.09
CA GLY A 160 8.92 -13.15 -9.44
C GLY A 160 8.02 -13.45 -8.23
N GLU A 161 8.61 -13.74 -7.07
CA GLU A 161 7.87 -14.01 -5.82
C GLU A 161 7.21 -12.73 -5.29
N VAL A 162 7.94 -11.61 -5.29
CA VAL A 162 7.43 -10.32 -4.85
C VAL A 162 6.30 -9.83 -5.77
N ASN A 163 6.42 -9.99 -7.09
CA ASN A 163 5.35 -9.64 -8.04
C ASN A 163 4.10 -10.50 -7.83
N LYS A 164 4.24 -11.81 -7.60
CA LYS A 164 3.11 -12.68 -7.23
C LYS A 164 2.43 -12.19 -5.96
N THR A 165 3.22 -11.77 -4.97
CA THR A 165 2.72 -11.25 -3.69
C THR A 165 2.00 -9.91 -3.87
N LEU A 166 2.52 -8.99 -4.69
CA LEU A 166 1.85 -7.74 -5.06
C LEU A 166 0.54 -7.97 -5.82
N ASN A 167 0.45 -9.04 -6.63
CA ASN A 167 -0.81 -9.42 -7.27
C ASN A 167 -1.84 -9.88 -6.23
N LEU A 168 -1.44 -10.56 -5.15
CA LEU A 168 -2.33 -10.89 -4.02
C LEU A 168 -2.81 -9.62 -3.33
N ASN A 169 -1.91 -8.68 -3.05
CA ASN A 169 -2.25 -7.36 -2.49
C ASN A 169 -3.32 -6.64 -3.33
N GLN A 170 -3.17 -6.65 -4.66
CA GLN A 170 -4.14 -6.04 -5.57
C GLN A 170 -5.50 -6.76 -5.56
N GLN A 171 -5.53 -8.09 -5.40
CA GLN A 171 -6.77 -8.85 -5.25
C GLN A 171 -7.47 -8.51 -3.92
N ILE A 172 -6.72 -8.38 -2.85
CA ILE A 172 -7.22 -7.98 -1.53
C ILE A 172 -7.82 -6.58 -1.60
N LYS A 173 -7.14 -5.63 -2.27
CA LYS A 173 -7.66 -4.28 -2.51
C LYS A 173 -9.07 -4.29 -3.11
N LYS A 174 -9.24 -5.06 -4.20
CA LYS A 174 -10.54 -5.20 -4.89
C LYS A 174 -11.62 -5.82 -3.99
N LYS A 175 -11.25 -6.67 -3.04
CA LYS A 175 -12.18 -7.26 -2.07
C LYS A 175 -12.56 -6.23 -0.99
N ILE A 176 -11.61 -5.46 -0.49
CA ILE A 176 -11.85 -4.38 0.50
C ILE A 176 -12.75 -3.29 -0.09
N GLU A 177 -12.58 -2.93 -1.36
CA GLU A 177 -13.40 -1.94 -2.05
C GLU A 177 -14.89 -2.33 -2.17
N LYS A 178 -15.23 -3.61 -1.96
CA LYS A 178 -16.61 -4.14 -2.06
C LYS A 178 -17.32 -4.27 -0.70
N LEU A 179 -16.64 -4.04 0.42
CA LEU A 179 -17.18 -4.22 1.78
C LEU A 179 -18.14 -3.09 2.17
#